data_AF-A0A7V3RMJ2-F1
#
_entry.id   AF-A0A7V3RMJ2-F1
#
_cell.length_a   1.000
_cell.length_b   1.000
_cell.length_c   1.000
_cell.angle_alpha   90.00
_cell.angle_beta   90.00
_cell.angle_gamma   90.00
#
_symmetry.space_group_name_H-M   'P 1'
#
loop_
_entity.id
_entity.type
_entity.pdbx_description
1 polymer ?
#
loop_
_entity_poly.entity_id
_entity_poly.type
_entity_poly.pdbx_seq_one_letter_code
_entity_poly.pdbx_strand_id
1 'polypeptide(L)'
;EELARVIPVVRRLAALTSVPLSVDTNKAEVARQALEAGAHVINDITALRGDPAMPEVVRSYRAGVILMHMQGTPATMQIAPHYDDVVAEVADFLEARLQACRDLGIAASQVVLDPGIGFGKTKEHNLRLLAHLEELQRLGRPVCLGVSRKGFLGKMLNRPLHQRLASSLAAACYALVRGSAQLLRVHDVAETRDAVIVLEEMNRELRRPQG
;
A
#
# COMPACT_ATOMS: atom_id res chain seq x y z
N GLU A 1 -6.51 -12.88 -20.26
CA GLU A 1 -5.18 -13.31 -19.79
C GLU A 1 -5.01 -13.18 -18.27
N GLU A 2 -5.21 -11.99 -17.68
CA GLU A 2 -5.03 -11.75 -16.24
C GLU A 2 -5.82 -12.73 -15.34
N LEU A 3 -7.11 -12.96 -15.63
CA LEU A 3 -7.96 -13.91 -14.93
C LEU A 3 -7.38 -15.34 -14.90
N ALA A 4 -6.97 -15.85 -16.06
CA ALA A 4 -6.44 -17.21 -16.20
C ALA A 4 -5.14 -17.41 -15.39
N ARG A 5 -4.39 -16.34 -15.14
CA ARG A 5 -3.18 -16.35 -14.32
C ARG A 5 -3.46 -16.22 -12.83
N VAL A 6 -4.37 -15.32 -12.45
CA VAL A 6 -4.60 -14.95 -11.03
C VAL A 6 -5.51 -15.93 -10.31
N ILE A 7 -6.65 -16.29 -10.90
CA ILE A 7 -7.71 -17.03 -10.20
C ILE A 7 -7.28 -18.43 -9.74
N PRO A 8 -6.56 -19.24 -10.55
CA PRO A 8 -6.10 -20.56 -10.08
C PRO A 8 -5.15 -20.47 -8.89
N VAL A 9 -4.30 -19.44 -8.85
CA VAL A 9 -3.35 -19.21 -7.75
C VAL A 9 -4.10 -18.82 -6.48
N VAL A 10 -5.03 -17.86 -6.57
CA VAL A 10 -5.85 -17.42 -5.42
C VAL A 10 -6.61 -18.60 -4.84
N ARG A 11 -7.32 -19.38 -5.66
CA ARG A 11 -8.10 -20.54 -5.22
C ARG A 11 -7.24 -21.57 -4.49
N ARG A 12 -6.05 -21.86 -5.03
CA ARG A 12 -5.13 -22.82 -4.42
C ARG A 12 -4.57 -22.30 -3.09
N LEU A 13 -4.20 -21.02 -3.02
CA LEU A 13 -3.69 -20.42 -1.79
C LEU A 13 -4.78 -20.35 -0.70
N ALA A 14 -6.01 -19.98 -1.06
CA ALA A 14 -7.12 -19.90 -0.11
C ALA A 14 -7.42 -21.25 0.55
N ALA A 15 -7.16 -22.36 -0.13
CA ALA A 15 -7.28 -23.71 0.43
C ALA A 15 -6.08 -24.15 1.29
N LEU A 16 -4.95 -23.44 1.22
CA LEU A 16 -3.69 -23.83 1.87
C LEU A 16 -3.31 -22.94 3.06
N THR A 17 -3.91 -21.77 3.20
CA THR A 17 -3.55 -20.83 4.27
C THR A 17 -4.75 -20.04 4.79
N SER A 18 -4.69 -19.67 6.07
CA SER A 18 -5.58 -18.69 6.69
C SER A 18 -5.06 -17.25 6.58
N VAL A 19 -3.87 -17.05 6.00
CA VAL A 19 -3.31 -15.70 5.78
C VAL A 19 -4.20 -14.95 4.78
N PRO A 20 -4.63 -13.72 5.09
CA PRO A 20 -5.46 -12.93 4.18
C PRO A 20 -4.79 -12.73 2.82
N LEU A 21 -5.56 -12.95 1.76
CA LEU A 21 -5.08 -12.83 0.39
C LEU A 21 -5.51 -11.49 -0.21
N SER A 22 -4.53 -10.70 -0.62
CA SER A 22 -4.76 -9.46 -1.39
C SER A 22 -4.51 -9.69 -2.88
N VAL A 23 -5.38 -9.17 -3.74
CA VAL A 23 -5.21 -9.21 -5.19
C VAL A 23 -5.00 -7.80 -5.73
N ASP A 24 -3.91 -7.62 -6.47
CA ASP A 24 -3.52 -6.36 -7.12
C ASP A 24 -4.20 -6.28 -8.49
N THR A 25 -5.26 -5.48 -8.58
CA THR A 25 -6.02 -5.29 -9.82
C THR A 25 -6.83 -4.01 -9.78
N ASN A 26 -7.07 -3.43 -10.95
CA ASN A 26 -7.95 -2.28 -11.17
C ASN A 26 -9.19 -2.63 -12.00
N LYS A 27 -9.44 -3.92 -12.26
CA LYS A 27 -10.57 -4.42 -13.06
C LYS A 27 -11.58 -5.11 -12.15
N ALA A 28 -12.82 -4.63 -12.16
CA ALA A 28 -13.88 -5.14 -11.29
C ALA A 28 -14.13 -6.64 -11.50
N GLU A 29 -14.06 -7.11 -12.75
CA GLU A 29 -14.25 -8.52 -13.06
C GLU A 29 -13.15 -9.42 -12.49
N VAL A 30 -11.90 -8.95 -12.46
CA VAL A 30 -10.79 -9.69 -11.83
C VAL A 30 -10.98 -9.72 -10.32
N ALA A 31 -11.35 -8.58 -9.72
CA ALA A 31 -11.63 -8.49 -8.29
C ALA A 31 -12.76 -9.42 -7.88
N ARG A 32 -13.88 -9.42 -8.62
CA ARG A 32 -15.05 -10.27 -8.35
C ARG A 32 -14.66 -11.75 -8.34
N GLN A 33 -14.02 -12.23 -9.41
CA GLN A 33 -13.60 -13.63 -9.49
C GLN A 33 -12.55 -13.99 -8.43
N ALA A 34 -11.66 -13.06 -8.07
CA ALA A 34 -10.68 -13.28 -7.02
C ALA A 34 -11.34 -13.45 -5.65
N LEU A 35 -12.33 -12.61 -5.34
CA LEU A 35 -13.10 -12.67 -4.09
C LEU A 35 -13.93 -13.97 -4.02
N GLU A 36 -14.56 -14.37 -5.13
CA GLU A 36 -15.22 -15.69 -5.24
C GLU A 36 -14.26 -16.87 -5.05
N ALA A 37 -12.99 -16.70 -5.43
CA ALA A 37 -11.95 -17.70 -5.25
C ALA A 37 -11.32 -17.70 -3.85
N GLY A 38 -11.72 -16.78 -2.94
CA GLY A 38 -11.23 -16.71 -1.57
C GLY A 38 -10.24 -15.58 -1.27
N ALA A 39 -10.13 -14.57 -2.15
CA ALA A 39 -9.44 -13.34 -1.79
C ALA A 39 -10.20 -12.55 -0.72
N HIS A 40 -9.47 -11.73 0.03
CA HIS A 40 -10.01 -10.93 1.15
C HIS A 40 -9.88 -9.43 0.90
N VAL A 41 -8.85 -9.03 0.16
CA VAL A 41 -8.48 -7.62 -0.05
C VAL A 41 -8.26 -7.35 -1.53
N ILE A 42 -8.74 -6.21 -2.02
CA ILE A 42 -8.41 -5.69 -3.33
C ILE A 42 -7.43 -4.54 -3.17
N ASN A 43 -6.24 -4.68 -3.76
CA ASN A 43 -5.27 -3.59 -3.88
C ASN A 43 -5.49 -2.89 -5.22
N ASP A 44 -6.22 -1.77 -5.21
CA ASP A 44 -6.52 -1.00 -6.41
C ASP A 44 -5.68 0.27 -6.47
N ILE A 45 -4.67 0.24 -7.33
CA ILE A 45 -3.75 1.36 -7.56
C ILE A 45 -4.42 2.63 -8.12
N THR A 46 -5.67 2.53 -8.57
CA THR A 46 -6.47 3.66 -9.07
C THR A 46 -7.36 4.27 -7.98
N ALA A 47 -7.38 3.67 -6.79
CA ALA A 47 -8.24 4.02 -5.66
C ALA A 47 -9.74 4.02 -6.03
N LEU A 48 -10.21 2.96 -6.71
CA LEU A 48 -11.61 2.80 -7.16
C LEU A 48 -12.06 3.82 -8.21
N ARG A 49 -11.13 4.39 -8.98
CA ARG A 49 -11.45 5.33 -10.07
C ARG A 49 -11.30 4.70 -11.46
N GLY A 50 -10.59 3.59 -11.58
CA GLY A 50 -10.28 2.97 -12.87
C GLY A 50 -11.47 2.27 -13.51
N ASP A 51 -12.18 1.44 -12.73
CA ASP A 51 -13.35 0.69 -13.17
C ASP A 51 -14.59 1.09 -12.35
N PRO A 52 -15.62 1.70 -12.96
CA PRO A 52 -16.83 2.14 -12.27
C PRO A 52 -17.59 1.03 -11.53
N ALA A 53 -17.41 -0.24 -11.90
CA ALA A 53 -18.05 -1.37 -11.23
C ALA A 53 -17.28 -1.85 -9.98
N MET A 54 -16.02 -1.42 -9.79
CA MET A 54 -15.17 -1.88 -8.69
C MET A 54 -15.75 -1.57 -7.29
N PRO A 55 -16.31 -0.38 -7.01
CA PRO A 55 -16.90 -0.10 -5.69
C PRO A 55 -18.01 -1.07 -5.32
N GLU A 56 -18.87 -1.42 -6.27
CA GLU A 56 -19.99 -2.34 -6.04
C GLU A 56 -19.50 -3.75 -5.71
N VAL A 57 -18.43 -4.20 -6.38
CA VAL A 57 -17.77 -5.48 -6.07
C VAL A 57 -17.20 -5.45 -4.65
N VAL A 58 -16.42 -4.42 -4.29
CA VAL A 58 -15.84 -4.30 -2.94
C VAL A 58 -16.92 -4.29 -1.86
N ARG A 59 -18.00 -3.54 -2.09
CA ARG A 59 -19.14 -3.43 -1.18
C ARG A 59 -19.88 -4.75 -1.00
N SER A 60 -20.23 -5.41 -2.11
CA SER A 60 -21.04 -6.64 -2.10
C SER A 60 -20.36 -7.79 -1.37
N TYR A 61 -19.04 -7.92 -1.51
CA TYR A 61 -18.26 -8.96 -0.85
C TYR A 61 -17.72 -8.53 0.53
N ARG A 62 -17.99 -7.29 0.96
CA ARG A 62 -17.41 -6.68 2.18
C ARG A 62 -15.89 -6.81 2.23
N ALA A 63 -15.25 -6.75 1.07
CA ALA A 63 -13.81 -6.93 0.92
C ALA A 63 -13.05 -5.75 1.53
N GLY A 64 -11.84 -6.00 2.02
CA GLY A 64 -10.89 -4.91 2.29
C GLY A 64 -10.45 -4.25 0.98
N VAL A 65 -10.12 -2.97 1.02
CA VAL A 65 -9.58 -2.24 -0.13
C VAL A 65 -8.40 -1.37 0.27
N ILE A 66 -7.33 -1.44 -0.53
CA ILE A 66 -6.19 -0.54 -0.43
C ILE A 66 -6.36 0.53 -1.51
N LEU A 67 -6.45 1.80 -1.08
CA LEU A 67 -6.59 2.97 -1.94
C LEU A 67 -5.24 3.66 -2.08
N MET A 68 -4.67 3.64 -3.29
CA MET A 68 -3.37 4.23 -3.53
C MET A 68 -3.45 5.58 -4.24
N HIS A 69 -2.63 6.54 -3.79
CA HIS A 69 -2.41 7.77 -4.55
C HIS A 69 -1.47 7.54 -5.75
N MET A 70 -1.90 7.98 -6.94
CA MET A 70 -1.08 8.06 -8.14
C MET A 70 -1.45 9.28 -8.97
N GLN A 71 -0.45 10.11 -9.31
CA GLN A 71 -0.61 11.17 -10.31
C GLN A 71 -0.45 10.57 -11.70
N GLY A 72 -1.37 10.90 -12.60
CA GLY A 72 -1.43 10.32 -13.95
C GLY A 72 -1.83 8.84 -13.95
N THR A 73 -1.31 8.09 -14.92
CA THR A 73 -1.53 6.65 -15.10
C THR A 73 -0.21 5.90 -15.05
N PRO A 74 -0.16 4.56 -14.90
CA PRO A 74 1.11 3.83 -14.91
C PRO A 74 1.99 4.12 -16.14
N ALA A 75 1.35 4.44 -17.28
CA ALA A 75 2.04 4.81 -18.52
C ALA A 75 2.58 6.25 -18.54
N THR A 76 1.98 7.18 -17.79
CA THR A 76 2.27 8.63 -17.87
C THR A 76 2.83 9.22 -16.59
N MET A 77 2.71 8.52 -15.46
CA MET A 77 2.99 9.06 -14.14
C MET A 77 4.43 9.57 -13.98
N GLN A 78 5.39 9.00 -14.71
CA GLN A 78 6.80 9.43 -14.64
C GLN A 78 7.15 10.58 -15.60
N ILE A 79 6.18 11.06 -16.38
CA ILE A 79 6.38 12.20 -17.29
C ILE A 79 6.20 13.48 -16.48
N ALA A 80 7.32 14.08 -16.07
CA ALA A 80 7.39 15.37 -15.37
C ALA A 80 6.37 15.52 -14.20
N PRO A 81 6.39 14.62 -13.18
CA PRO A 81 5.48 14.75 -12.05
C PRO A 81 5.77 16.02 -11.25
N HIS A 82 4.73 16.83 -11.03
CA HIS A 82 4.78 18.11 -10.32
C HIS A 82 3.78 18.14 -9.17
N TYR A 83 4.20 18.65 -8.02
CA TYR A 83 3.38 18.90 -6.83
C TYR A 83 3.91 20.20 -6.22
N ASP A 84 3.00 21.03 -5.73
CA ASP A 84 3.37 22.22 -4.95
C ASP A 84 3.63 21.83 -3.49
N ASP A 85 2.78 20.96 -2.92
CA ASP A 85 3.08 20.22 -1.70
C ASP A 85 2.56 18.77 -1.81
N VAL A 86 3.50 17.87 -2.12
CA VAL A 86 3.20 16.44 -2.29
C VAL A 86 2.52 15.82 -1.05
N VAL A 87 2.82 16.28 0.16
CA VAL A 87 2.28 15.67 1.37
C VAL A 87 0.81 16.05 1.53
N ALA A 88 0.51 17.35 1.40
CA ALA A 88 -0.86 17.86 1.48
C ALA A 88 -1.71 17.29 0.34
N GLU A 89 -1.23 17.35 -0.90
CA GLU A 89 -1.99 16.88 -2.06
C GLU A 89 -2.30 15.38 -2.00
N VAL A 90 -1.37 14.56 -1.48
CA VAL A 90 -1.60 13.12 -1.28
C VAL A 90 -2.62 12.88 -0.16
N ALA A 91 -2.55 13.63 0.94
CA ALA A 91 -3.49 13.53 2.05
C ALA A 91 -4.91 13.93 1.60
N ASP A 92 -5.05 15.07 0.93
CA ASP A 92 -6.32 15.59 0.41
C ASP A 92 -6.97 14.61 -0.57
N PHE A 93 -6.17 14.03 -1.47
CA PHE A 93 -6.64 12.99 -2.38
C PHE A 93 -7.18 11.78 -1.61
N LEU A 94 -6.42 11.25 -0.65
CA LEU A 94 -6.81 10.05 0.09
C LEU A 94 -8.03 10.31 0.99
N GLU A 95 -8.16 11.52 1.55
CA GLU A 95 -9.35 11.96 2.28
C GLU A 95 -10.58 12.00 1.37
N ALA A 96 -10.46 12.60 0.18
CA ALA A 96 -11.54 12.62 -0.80
C ALA A 96 -11.94 11.20 -1.24
N ARG A 97 -10.98 10.28 -1.36
CA ARG A 97 -11.27 8.86 -1.67
C ARG A 97 -11.96 8.16 -0.51
N LEU A 98 -11.58 8.43 0.74
CA LEU A 98 -12.29 7.94 1.91
C LEU A 98 -13.75 8.41 1.94
N GLN A 99 -13.99 9.68 1.64
CA GLN A 99 -15.35 10.21 1.56
C GLN A 99 -16.15 9.53 0.45
N ALA A 100 -15.58 9.38 -0.74
CA ALA A 100 -16.22 8.66 -1.84
C ALA A 100 -16.58 7.20 -1.47
N CYS A 101 -15.71 6.49 -0.73
CA CYS A 101 -16.03 5.16 -0.22
C CYS A 101 -17.24 5.17 0.71
N ARG A 102 -17.34 6.15 1.63
CA ARG A 102 -18.49 6.29 2.54
C ARG A 102 -19.79 6.52 1.76
N ASP A 103 -19.77 7.41 0.77
CA ASP A 103 -20.92 7.72 -0.07
C ASP A 103 -21.39 6.49 -0.88
N LEU A 104 -20.46 5.60 -1.23
CA LEU A 104 -20.72 4.33 -1.91
C LEU A 104 -21.07 3.17 -0.93
N GLY A 105 -21.20 3.45 0.37
CA GLY A 105 -21.56 2.45 1.37
C GLY A 105 -20.44 1.44 1.71
N ILE A 106 -19.18 1.76 1.39
CA ILE A 106 -18.00 1.00 1.83
C ILE A 106 -17.60 1.52 3.21
N ALA A 107 -17.60 0.63 4.20
CA ALA A 107 -17.29 1.01 5.57
C ALA A 107 -15.83 1.48 5.69
N ALA A 108 -15.58 2.50 6.51
CA ALA A 108 -14.22 2.99 6.75
C ALA A 108 -13.29 1.86 7.22
N SER A 109 -13.79 0.92 8.02
CA SER A 109 -13.04 -0.26 8.49
C SER A 109 -12.49 -1.14 7.37
N GLN A 110 -13.08 -1.11 6.18
CA GLN A 110 -12.60 -1.86 5.00
C GLN A 110 -11.40 -1.18 4.32
N VAL A 111 -11.13 0.09 4.61
CA VAL A 111 -10.18 0.91 3.85
C VAL A 111 -8.81 0.97 4.52
N VAL A 112 -7.77 0.76 3.71
CA VAL A 112 -6.35 1.01 3.97
C VAL A 112 -5.84 2.02 2.96
N LEU A 113 -4.95 2.93 3.37
CA LEU A 113 -4.42 4.00 2.51
C LEU A 113 -2.99 3.69 2.07
N ASP A 114 -2.64 3.99 0.82
CA ASP A 114 -1.28 3.88 0.31
C ASP A 114 -0.84 5.23 -0.32
N PRO A 115 0.25 5.87 0.17
CA PRO A 115 0.77 7.13 -0.39
C PRO A 115 1.27 6.99 -1.84
N GLY A 116 1.43 5.77 -2.34
CA GLY A 116 1.91 5.46 -3.68
C GLY A 116 3.36 5.89 -3.86
N ILE A 117 4.26 5.43 -2.99
CA ILE A 117 5.70 5.69 -3.15
C ILE A 117 6.19 5.17 -4.51
N GLY A 118 6.82 6.05 -5.26
CA GLY A 118 7.32 5.81 -6.61
C GLY A 118 6.26 5.86 -7.71
N PHE A 119 5.00 6.21 -7.41
CA PHE A 119 3.93 6.35 -8.39
C PHE A 119 3.64 7.83 -8.68
N GLY A 120 4.21 8.31 -9.77
CA GLY A 120 4.10 9.68 -10.23
C GLY A 120 4.74 10.70 -9.31
N LYS A 121 5.98 10.44 -8.87
CA LYS A 121 6.69 11.24 -7.87
C LYS A 121 8.19 11.24 -8.15
N THR A 122 8.83 12.40 -8.01
CA THR A 122 10.29 12.54 -8.06
C THR A 122 10.96 11.88 -6.85
N LYS A 123 12.29 11.78 -6.82
CA LYS A 123 13.02 11.25 -5.65
C LYS A 123 12.74 12.13 -4.43
N GLU A 124 12.76 13.44 -4.61
CA GLU A 124 12.49 14.46 -3.60
C GLU A 124 11.07 14.33 -3.05
N HIS A 125 10.06 14.16 -3.90
CA HIS A 125 8.67 13.94 -3.49
C HIS A 125 8.52 12.67 -2.65
N ASN A 126 9.18 11.57 -3.06
CA ASN A 126 9.13 10.31 -2.31
C ASN A 126 9.79 10.43 -0.92
N LEU A 127 10.93 11.12 -0.84
CA LEU A 127 11.61 11.34 0.45
C LEU A 127 10.78 12.23 1.37
N ARG A 128 10.18 13.30 0.84
CA ARG A 128 9.30 14.19 1.62
C ARG A 128 8.08 13.44 2.14
N LEU A 129 7.40 12.64 1.32
CA LEU A 129 6.30 11.80 1.80
C LEU A 129 6.73 10.81 2.88
N LEU A 130 7.86 10.12 2.70
CA LEU A 130 8.36 9.17 3.69
C LEU A 130 8.67 9.85 5.03
N ALA A 131 9.22 11.06 5.00
CA ALA A 131 9.53 11.84 6.19
C ALA A 131 8.31 12.38 6.94
N HIS A 132 7.14 12.43 6.28
CA HIS A 132 5.91 13.01 6.80
C HIS A 132 4.71 12.06 6.70
N LEU A 133 4.94 10.73 6.77
CA LEU A 133 3.86 9.74 6.69
C LEU A 133 2.83 9.87 7.82
N GLU A 134 3.21 10.45 8.97
CA GLU A 134 2.29 10.73 10.09
C GLU A 134 1.08 11.59 9.70
N GLU A 135 1.22 12.42 8.65
CA GLU A 135 0.13 13.26 8.13
C GLU A 135 -1.05 12.39 7.65
N LEU A 136 -0.75 11.23 7.05
CA LEU A 136 -1.77 10.28 6.59
C LEU A 136 -2.47 9.57 7.74
N GLN A 137 -1.84 9.47 8.90
CA GLN A 137 -2.46 8.83 10.06
C GLN A 137 -3.63 9.64 10.61
N ARG A 138 -3.64 10.96 10.38
CA ARG A 138 -4.76 11.83 10.78
C ARG A 138 -6.07 11.47 10.08
N LEU A 139 -6.00 10.77 8.95
CA LEU A 139 -7.17 10.25 8.23
C LEU A 139 -7.83 9.06 8.95
N GLY A 140 -7.26 8.59 10.07
CA GLY A 140 -7.89 7.59 10.95
C GLY A 140 -7.92 6.18 10.36
N ARG A 141 -7.08 5.89 9.37
CA ARG A 141 -7.00 4.60 8.67
C ARG A 141 -5.59 4.02 8.69
N PRO A 142 -5.46 2.67 8.64
CA PRO A 142 -4.15 2.04 8.47
C PRO A 142 -3.49 2.49 7.16
N VAL A 143 -2.17 2.62 7.19
CA VAL A 143 -1.33 2.95 6.04
C VAL A 143 -0.57 1.70 5.58
N CYS A 144 -0.68 1.41 4.29
CA CYS A 144 0.11 0.42 3.56
C CYS A 144 1.26 1.11 2.84
N LEU A 145 2.49 0.68 3.11
CA LEU A 145 3.70 1.26 2.55
C LEU A 145 4.45 0.28 1.64
N GLY A 146 4.52 0.61 0.35
CA GLY A 146 5.31 -0.10 -0.65
C GLY A 146 6.61 0.60 -1.01
N VAL A 147 7.67 0.45 -0.22
CA VAL A 147 9.01 1.05 -0.49
C VAL A 147 10.03 0.08 -1.10
N SER A 148 9.75 -1.22 -1.04
CA SER A 148 10.71 -2.26 -1.39
C SER A 148 11.20 -2.16 -2.84
N ARG A 149 12.53 -2.09 -2.98
CA ARG A 149 13.30 -2.06 -4.24
C ARG A 149 12.95 -0.92 -5.21
N LYS A 150 12.24 0.11 -4.73
CA LYS A 150 11.76 1.23 -5.54
C LYS A 150 12.90 1.98 -6.24
N GLY A 151 12.61 2.50 -7.44
CA GLY A 151 13.59 3.13 -8.32
C GLY A 151 14.33 4.32 -7.70
N PHE A 152 13.64 5.15 -6.90
CA PHE A 152 14.26 6.32 -6.27
C PHE A 152 15.38 5.94 -5.29
N LEU A 153 15.27 4.81 -4.57
CA LEU A 153 16.33 4.29 -3.70
C LEU A 153 17.58 3.90 -4.51
N GLY A 154 17.37 3.26 -5.66
CA GLY A 154 18.44 2.92 -6.59
C GLY A 154 19.14 4.14 -7.15
N LYS A 155 18.38 5.17 -7.55
CA LYS A 155 18.92 6.45 -8.05
C LYS A 155 19.70 7.19 -6.97
N MET A 156 19.17 7.24 -5.75
CA MET A 156 19.79 7.93 -4.61
C MET A 156 21.14 7.33 -4.21
N LEU A 157 21.28 6.00 -4.27
CA LEU A 157 22.45 5.28 -3.78
C LEU A 157 23.35 4.74 -4.90
N ASN A 158 23.01 4.99 -6.16
CA ASN A 158 23.62 4.40 -7.33
C ASN A 158 23.69 2.86 -7.26
N ARG A 159 22.55 2.21 -6.98
CA ARG A 159 22.45 0.75 -6.79
C ARG A 159 21.48 0.07 -7.78
N PRO A 160 21.87 -1.06 -8.39
CA PRO A 160 20.97 -1.87 -9.21
C PRO A 160 19.89 -2.54 -8.35
N LEU A 161 18.82 -3.04 -8.98
CA LEU A 161 17.63 -3.55 -8.29
C LEU A 161 17.93 -4.60 -7.21
N HIS A 162 18.86 -5.54 -7.47
CA HIS A 162 19.22 -6.62 -6.55
C HIS A 162 20.05 -6.14 -5.34
N GLN A 163 20.56 -4.90 -5.33
CA GLN A 163 21.33 -4.32 -4.22
C GLN A 163 20.52 -3.31 -3.39
N ARG A 164 19.19 -3.35 -3.47
CA ARG A 164 18.31 -2.39 -2.79
C ARG A 164 17.72 -2.90 -1.48
N LEU A 165 18.14 -4.07 -0.99
CA LEU A 165 17.64 -4.63 0.26
C LEU A 165 17.87 -3.66 1.44
N ALA A 166 19.11 -3.25 1.68
CA ALA A 166 19.46 -2.39 2.81
C ALA A 166 18.68 -1.06 2.80
N SER A 167 18.52 -0.43 1.63
CA SER A 167 17.76 0.81 1.50
C SER A 167 16.24 0.61 1.63
N SER A 168 15.73 -0.54 1.21
CA SER A 168 14.33 -0.92 1.42
C SER A 168 14.03 -1.12 2.90
N LEU A 169 14.90 -1.85 3.61
CA LEU A 169 14.80 -2.07 5.05
C LEU A 169 14.91 -0.75 5.81
N ALA A 170 15.87 0.12 5.46
CA ALA A 170 16.02 1.42 6.10
C ALA A 170 14.73 2.26 6.04
N ALA A 171 14.10 2.34 4.86
CA ALA A 171 12.84 3.06 4.68
C ALA A 171 11.67 2.40 5.43
N ALA A 172 11.58 1.06 5.40
CA ALA A 172 10.54 0.31 6.11
C ALA A 172 10.66 0.46 7.63
N CYS A 173 11.87 0.26 8.18
CA CYS A 173 12.16 0.42 9.61
C CYS A 173 11.87 1.84 10.08
N TYR A 174 12.25 2.85 9.28
CA TYR A 174 11.91 4.25 9.59
C TYR A 174 10.41 4.44 9.77
N ALA A 175 9.61 3.96 8.81
CA ALA A 175 8.16 4.08 8.87
C ALA A 175 7.54 3.35 10.07
N LEU A 176 8.06 2.16 10.41
CA LEU A 176 7.63 1.36 11.57
C LEU A 176 7.96 2.04 12.91
N VAL A 177 9.19 2.53 13.08
CA VAL A 177 9.64 3.22 14.30
C VAL A 177 8.82 4.47 14.55
N ARG A 178 8.48 5.19 13.48
CA ARG A 178 7.59 6.37 13.53
C ARG A 178 6.13 5.99 13.78
N GLY A 179 5.79 4.71 13.77
CA GLY A 179 4.42 4.21 13.88
C GLY A 179 3.53 4.55 12.69
N SER A 180 4.13 5.05 11.59
CA SER A 180 3.44 5.70 10.46
C SER A 180 2.91 4.76 9.39
N ALA A 181 3.27 3.47 9.44
CA ALA A 181 2.76 2.42 8.57
C ALA A 181 2.37 1.17 9.38
N GLN A 182 1.22 0.57 9.05
CA GLN A 182 0.71 -0.65 9.71
C GLN A 182 0.81 -1.87 8.79
N LEU A 183 0.92 -1.66 7.48
CA LEU A 183 1.13 -2.71 6.50
C LEU A 183 2.36 -2.38 5.64
N LEU A 184 3.25 -3.35 5.47
CA LEU A 184 4.41 -3.24 4.58
C LEU A 184 4.25 -4.17 3.39
N ARG A 185 4.39 -3.64 2.17
CA ARG A 185 4.39 -4.43 0.93
C ARG A 185 5.83 -4.60 0.44
N VAL A 186 6.37 -5.80 0.59
CA VAL A 186 7.80 -6.09 0.34
C VAL A 186 8.03 -7.30 -0.56
N HIS A 187 9.19 -7.34 -1.22
CA HIS A 187 9.67 -8.52 -1.95
C HIS A 187 10.50 -9.44 -1.04
N ASP A 188 11.30 -8.84 -0.16
CA ASP A 188 12.25 -9.49 0.75
C ASP A 188 11.56 -9.77 2.10
N VAL A 189 10.69 -10.80 2.13
CA VAL A 189 9.80 -11.06 3.27
C VAL A 189 10.54 -11.49 4.53
N ALA A 190 11.53 -12.38 4.41
CA ALA A 190 12.25 -12.91 5.56
C ALA A 190 13.02 -11.80 6.29
N GLU A 191 13.79 -11.01 5.54
CA GLU A 191 14.63 -9.94 6.07
C GLU A 191 13.79 -8.80 6.63
N THR A 192 12.65 -8.47 5.99
CA THR A 192 11.73 -7.47 6.52
C THR A 192 11.08 -7.97 7.82
N ARG A 193 10.71 -9.25 7.90
CA ARG A 193 10.12 -9.84 9.10
C ARG A 193 11.11 -9.85 10.27
N ASP A 194 12.37 -10.19 10.03
CA ASP A 194 13.41 -10.13 11.05
C ASP A 194 13.55 -8.70 11.61
N ALA A 195 13.56 -7.70 10.73
CA ALA A 195 13.61 -6.30 11.13
C ALA A 195 12.37 -5.88 11.96
N VAL A 196 11.17 -6.31 11.56
CA VAL A 196 9.93 -6.05 12.32
C VAL A 196 10.00 -6.66 13.72
N ILE A 197 10.40 -7.93 13.84
CA ILE A 197 10.49 -8.62 15.13
C ILE A 197 11.45 -7.89 16.08
N VAL A 198 12.63 -7.51 15.59
CA VAL A 198 13.61 -6.75 16.41
C VAL A 198 13.02 -5.43 16.89
N LEU A 199 12.37 -4.67 16.01
CA LEU A 199 11.76 -3.39 16.37
C LEU A 199 10.59 -3.55 17.35
N GLU A 200 9.78 -4.59 17.21
CA GLU A 200 8.70 -4.89 18.15
C GLU A 200 9.22 -5.21 19.55
N GLU A 201 10.27 -6.04 19.66
CA GLU A 201 10.89 -6.35 20.95
C GLU A 201 11.53 -5.11 21.60
N MET A 202 12.22 -4.27 20.83
CA MET A 202 12.74 -2.99 21.33
C MET A 202 11.61 -2.08 21.87
N ASN A 203 10.49 -1.99 21.14
CA ASN A 203 9.34 -1.19 21.56
C ASN A 203 8.65 -1.76 22.82
N ARG A 204 8.67 -3.08 23.02
CA ARG A 204 8.16 -3.71 24.25
C ARG A 204 9.01 -3.33 25.46
N GLU A 205 10.34 -3.34 25.34
CA GLU A 205 11.23 -2.93 26.42
C GLU A 205 11.01 -1.47 26.83
N LEU A 206 10.83 -0.55 25.88
CA LEU A 206 10.54 0.87 26.17
C LEU A 206 9.23 1.10 26.93
N ARG A 207 8.27 0.17 26.85
CA ARG A 207 6.98 0.27 27.54
C ARG A 207 6.96 -0.42 28.90
N ARG A 208 8.03 -1.12 29.29
CA ARG A 208 8.08 -1.74 30.62
C ARG A 208 8.15 -0.65 31.68
N PRO A 209 7.35 -0.75 32.76
CA PRO A 209 7.48 0.17 33.88
C PRO A 209 8.89 0.05 34.47
N GLN A 210 9.57 1.19 34.63
CA GLN A 210 10.78 1.21 35.43
C GLN A 210 10.36 1.08 36.90
N GLY A 211 10.81 -0.01 37.53
CA GLY A 211 10.58 -0.28 38.95
C GLY A 211 11.34 0.68 39.85
#